data_AF-A0A2V6GJ23-F1
#
_entry.id   AF-A0A2V6GJ23-F1
#
_cell.length_a   1.000
_cell.length_b   1.000
_cell.length_c   1.000
_cell.angle_alpha   90.00
_cell.angle_beta   90.00
_cell.angle_gamma   90.00
#
_symmetry.space_group_name_H-M   'P 1'
#
loop_
_entity.id
_entity.type
_entity.pdbx_description
1 polymer ?
#
loop_
_entity_poly.entity_id
_entity_poly.type
_entity_poly.pdbx_seq_one_letter_code
_entity_poly.pdbx_strand_id
1 'polypeptide(L)'
;MIFDETTKEAKPEKLARAPGKTSAQREVTGLRRELAVSKESLQAIIEEQEATNEELKAANEEVESSNEELQSTNEELETAKEELQSTNEELTTLNEELSNRNLEMMQLTNELNNLLASIQMPIVMVDNALTVRRATPAACGITLMFPIWKISCAK
;
A
#
# COMPACT_ATOMS: atom_id res chain seq x y z
N MET A 1 121.22 -24.96 46.85
CA MET A 1 120.24 -25.26 47.91
C MET A 1 119.13 -24.22 47.74
N ILE A 2 117.96 -24.47 47.13
CA ILE A 2 116.89 -25.47 47.38
C ILE A 2 115.98 -25.09 48.58
N PHE A 3 114.68 -24.86 48.26
CA PHE A 3 113.42 -24.73 49.06
C PHE A 3 113.29 -23.55 50.05
N ASP A 4 112.13 -22.87 50.24
CA ASP A 4 110.70 -23.25 50.13
C ASP A 4 109.83 -21.98 49.94
N GLU A 5 108.88 -21.91 48.98
CA GLU A 5 107.40 -22.13 49.12
C GLU A 5 106.68 -21.22 50.14
N THR A 6 105.46 -20.69 49.97
CA THR A 6 104.43 -20.72 48.93
C THR A 6 103.40 -19.60 49.20
N THR A 7 102.89 -19.02 48.11
CA THR A 7 101.54 -18.49 47.84
C THR A 7 100.66 -17.93 48.97
N LYS A 8 100.31 -16.64 48.87
CA LYS A 8 99.08 -16.06 49.46
C LYS A 8 98.04 -15.84 48.37
N GLU A 9 96.96 -16.60 48.45
CA GLU A 9 95.76 -16.50 47.63
C GLU A 9 95.05 -15.15 47.82
N ALA A 10 94.67 -14.51 46.71
CA ALA A 10 93.73 -13.39 46.70
C ALA A 10 92.41 -13.84 46.03
N LYS A 11 91.34 -13.73 46.81
CA LYS A 11 89.93 -14.08 46.53
C LYS A 11 89.26 -13.11 45.53
N PRO A 12 88.07 -13.45 44.99
CA PRO A 12 87.66 -13.15 43.64
C PRO A 12 87.22 -11.70 43.44
N GLU A 13 87.58 -11.17 42.27
CA GLU A 13 87.05 -9.92 41.75
C GLU A 13 85.57 -10.13 41.40
N LYS A 14 84.70 -9.53 42.23
CA LYS A 14 83.25 -9.61 42.12
C LYS A 14 82.80 -8.98 40.80
N LEU A 15 81.93 -9.70 40.09
CA LEU A 15 81.09 -9.19 39.01
C LEU A 15 80.52 -7.79 39.37
N ALA A 16 81.01 -6.76 38.70
CA ALA A 16 80.30 -5.50 38.57
C ALA A 16 79.11 -5.73 37.63
N ARG A 17 78.00 -6.19 38.21
CA ARG A 17 76.72 -6.34 37.53
C ARG A 17 76.22 -4.93 37.17
N ALA A 18 76.27 -4.60 35.88
CA ALA A 18 75.71 -3.36 35.34
C ALA A 18 74.23 -3.21 35.73
N PRO A 19 73.81 -2.10 36.39
CA PRO A 19 72.41 -1.90 36.77
C PRO A 19 71.55 -1.27 35.66
N GLY A 20 72.13 -0.82 34.54
CA GLY A 20 71.39 -0.05 33.52
C GLY A 20 70.56 -0.87 32.53
N LYS A 21 70.83 -2.16 32.36
CA LYS A 21 70.14 -2.98 31.33
C LYS A 21 68.76 -3.45 31.79
N THR A 22 68.50 -3.51 33.10
CA THR A 22 67.26 -4.06 33.66
C THR A 22 66.13 -3.05 33.82
N SER A 23 66.42 -1.76 34.04
CA SER A 23 65.37 -0.72 34.11
C SER A 23 64.83 -0.38 32.74
N ALA A 24 65.71 -0.14 31.76
CA ALA A 24 65.35 0.11 30.37
C ALA A 24 64.56 -1.06 29.76
N GLN A 25 64.95 -2.31 30.06
CA GLN A 25 64.18 -3.48 29.62
C GLN A 25 62.77 -3.52 30.22
N ARG A 26 62.60 -3.11 31.48
CA ARG A 26 61.28 -3.04 32.14
C ARG A 26 60.39 -1.95 31.54
N GLU A 27 60.95 -0.77 31.27
CA GLU A 27 60.23 0.32 30.60
C GLU A 27 59.79 -0.09 29.19
N VAL A 28 60.68 -0.71 28.40
CA VAL A 28 60.33 -1.25 27.07
C VAL A 28 59.23 -2.29 27.15
N THR A 29 59.24 -3.18 28.16
CA THR A 29 58.15 -4.14 28.35
C THR A 29 56.84 -3.49 28.77
N GLY A 30 56.89 -2.42 29.58
CA GLY A 30 55.72 -1.63 29.98
C GLY A 30 55.08 -0.92 28.78
N LEU A 31 55.89 -0.20 28.00
CA LEU A 31 55.45 0.48 26.78
C LEU A 31 54.91 -0.49 25.72
N ARG A 32 55.52 -1.67 25.57
CA ARG A 32 54.99 -2.72 24.68
C ARG A 32 53.64 -3.24 25.13
N ARG A 33 53.42 -3.35 26.45
CA ARG A 33 52.14 -3.78 27.02
C ARG A 33 51.07 -2.69 26.81
N GLU A 34 51.40 -1.43 27.08
CA GLU A 34 50.51 -0.30 26.83
C GLU A 34 50.15 -0.18 25.34
N LEU A 35 51.13 -0.33 24.45
CA LEU A 35 50.89 -0.35 23.01
C LEU A 35 49.98 -1.50 22.59
N ALA A 36 50.16 -2.69 23.19
CA ALA A 36 49.29 -3.83 22.91
C ALA A 36 47.85 -3.57 23.36
N VAL A 37 47.66 -3.05 24.59
CA VAL A 37 46.34 -2.68 25.13
C VAL A 37 45.68 -1.59 24.28
N SER A 38 46.44 -0.57 23.87
CA SER A 38 45.93 0.50 23.01
C SER A 38 45.50 -0.04 21.64
N LYS A 39 46.29 -0.92 21.03
CA LYS A 39 45.90 -1.58 19.77
C LYS A 39 44.63 -2.41 19.91
N GLU A 40 44.51 -3.18 20.99
CA GLU A 40 43.30 -3.96 21.27
C GLU A 40 42.08 -3.06 21.47
N SER A 41 42.23 -1.94 22.20
CA SER A 41 41.14 -0.96 22.37
C SER A 41 40.73 -0.28 21.06
N LEU A 42 41.70 0.07 20.20
CA LEU A 42 41.41 0.63 18.89
C LEU A 42 40.69 -0.39 18.01
N GLN A 43 41.12 -1.64 18.04
CA GLN A 43 40.47 -2.73 17.31
C GLN A 43 39.01 -2.91 17.76
N ALA A 44 38.76 -2.93 19.08
CA ALA A 44 37.41 -3.02 19.62
C ALA A 44 36.53 -1.83 19.21
N ILE A 45 37.07 -0.60 19.21
CA ILE A 45 36.34 0.58 18.75
C ILE A 45 36.04 0.50 17.25
N ILE A 46 36.97 -0.01 16.44
CA ILE A 46 36.75 -0.19 15.00
C ILE A 46 35.61 -1.19 14.78
N GLU A 47 35.62 -2.32 15.49
CA GLU A 47 34.57 -3.34 15.39
C GLU A 47 33.20 -2.80 15.84
N GLU A 48 33.15 -2.01 16.93
CA GLU A 48 31.93 -1.32 17.37
C GLU A 48 31.46 -0.29 16.34
N GLN A 49 32.39 0.45 15.73
CA GLN A 49 32.07 1.43 14.69
C GLN A 49 31.57 0.75 13.40
N GLU A 50 32.13 -0.39 13.03
CA GLU A 50 31.66 -1.20 11.91
C GLU A 50 30.26 -1.75 12.18
N ALA A 51 30.02 -2.31 13.38
CA ALA A 51 28.71 -2.82 13.78
C ALA A 51 27.64 -1.71 13.76
N THR A 52 27.93 -0.55 14.35
CA THR A 52 26.99 0.59 14.34
C THR A 52 26.73 1.13 12.93
N ASN A 53 27.72 1.09 12.05
CA ASN A 53 27.54 1.49 10.65
C ASN A 53 26.66 0.50 9.89
N GLU A 54 26.83 -0.81 10.13
CA GLU A 54 25.94 -1.84 9.59
C GLU A 54 24.51 -1.68 10.10
N GLU A 55 24.31 -1.43 11.39
CA GLU A 55 22.99 -1.16 11.99
C GLU A 55 22.34 0.08 11.37
N LEU A 56 23.09 1.17 11.21
CA LEU A 56 22.60 2.39 10.55
C LEU A 56 22.23 2.12 9.08
N LYS A 57 23.02 1.32 8.36
CA LYS A 57 22.72 0.95 6.98
C LYS A 57 21.45 0.11 6.90
N ALA A 58 21.30 -0.88 7.78
CA ALA A 58 20.10 -1.71 7.86
C ALA A 58 18.85 -0.88 8.20
N ALA A 59 18.94 0.04 9.17
CA ALA A 59 17.84 0.94 9.51
C ALA A 59 17.47 1.87 8.34
N ASN A 60 18.45 2.31 7.56
CA ASN A 60 18.19 3.13 6.37
C ASN A 60 17.49 2.31 5.26
N GLU A 61 17.93 1.07 5.02
CA GLU A 61 17.28 0.16 4.06
C GLU A 61 15.84 -0.19 4.49
N GLU A 62 15.59 -0.36 5.79
CA GLU A 62 14.23 -0.58 6.32
C GLU A 62 13.32 0.64 6.09
N VAL A 63 13.83 1.86 6.31
CA VAL A 63 13.09 3.09 6.02
C VAL A 63 12.84 3.24 4.53
N GLU A 64 13.82 2.94 3.67
CA GLU A 64 13.66 2.97 2.22
C GLU A 64 12.59 1.97 1.77
N SER A 65 12.66 0.73 2.27
CA SER A 65 11.65 -0.30 2.00
C SER A 65 10.26 0.11 2.48
N SER A 66 10.13 0.72 3.66
CA SER A 66 8.85 1.20 4.17
C SER A 66 8.30 2.35 3.31
N ASN A 67 9.18 3.21 2.80
CA ASN A 67 8.79 4.28 1.90
C ASN A 67 8.31 3.75 0.54
N GLU A 68 8.97 2.73 -0.01
CA GLU A 68 8.52 2.04 -1.24
C GLU A 68 7.15 1.36 -1.04
N GLU A 69 6.94 0.71 0.11
CA GLU A 69 5.65 0.09 0.44
C GLU A 69 4.55 1.15 0.54
N LEU A 70 4.81 2.28 1.22
CA LEU A 70 3.87 3.40 1.28
C LEU A 70 3.57 3.97 -0.11
N GLN A 71 4.58 4.11 -0.96
CA GLN A 71 4.38 4.55 -2.34
C GLN A 71 3.48 3.56 -3.10
N SER A 72 3.73 2.26 -2.99
CA SER A 72 2.90 1.22 -3.60
C SER A 72 1.44 1.31 -3.12
N THR A 73 1.22 1.46 -1.81
CA THR A 73 -0.15 1.61 -1.29
C THR A 73 -0.86 2.87 -1.78
N ASN A 74 -0.09 3.95 -2.03
CA ASN A 74 -0.64 5.19 -2.58
C ASN A 74 -1.02 5.03 -4.06
N GLU A 75 -0.18 4.34 -4.85
CA GLU A 75 -0.47 4.02 -6.25
C GLU A 75 -1.70 3.09 -6.38
N GLU A 76 -1.82 2.09 -5.50
CA GLU A 76 -3.01 1.23 -5.42
C GLU A 76 -4.27 2.03 -5.05
N LEU A 77 -4.17 2.98 -4.11
CA LEU A 77 -5.28 3.82 -3.71
C LEU A 77 -5.75 4.75 -4.84
N GLU A 78 -4.82 5.36 -5.57
CA GLU A 78 -5.17 6.18 -6.74
C GLU A 78 -5.81 5.32 -7.84
N THR A 79 -5.31 4.11 -8.08
CA THR A 79 -5.92 3.17 -9.04
C THR A 79 -7.36 2.84 -8.63
N ALA A 80 -7.60 2.51 -7.36
CA ALA A 80 -8.94 2.21 -6.86
C ALA A 80 -9.89 3.41 -6.98
N LYS A 81 -9.37 4.63 -6.79
CA LYS A 81 -10.13 5.87 -6.97
C LYS A 81 -10.49 6.11 -8.43
N GLU A 82 -9.58 5.88 -9.37
CA GLU A 82 -9.85 5.97 -10.80
C GLU A 82 -10.89 4.94 -11.25
N GLU A 83 -10.80 3.70 -10.77
CA GLU A 83 -11.81 2.67 -11.03
C GLU A 83 -13.19 3.08 -10.52
N LEU A 84 -13.28 3.58 -9.27
CA LEU A 84 -14.55 4.08 -8.72
C LEU A 84 -15.10 5.25 -9.53
N GLN A 85 -14.25 6.18 -9.96
CA GLN A 85 -14.69 7.28 -10.80
C GLN A 85 -15.25 6.78 -12.14
N SER A 86 -14.54 5.85 -12.80
CA SER A 86 -14.99 5.23 -14.05
C SER A 86 -16.36 4.55 -13.89
N THR A 87 -16.55 3.76 -12.83
CA THR A 87 -17.85 3.11 -12.57
C THR A 87 -18.98 4.13 -12.34
N ASN A 88 -18.69 5.26 -11.69
CA ASN A 88 -19.67 6.31 -11.48
C ASN A 88 -20.05 7.04 -12.80
N GLU A 89 -19.09 7.25 -13.68
CA GLU A 89 -19.31 7.80 -15.02
C GLU A 89 -20.16 6.85 -15.89
N GLU A 90 -19.88 5.54 -15.83
CA GLU A 90 -20.68 4.52 -16.50
C GLU A 90 -22.12 4.47 -15.98
N LEU A 91 -22.31 4.47 -14.65
CA LEU A 91 -23.63 4.51 -14.02
C LEU A 91 -24.43 5.77 -14.41
N THR A 92 -23.75 6.92 -14.46
CA THR A 92 -24.37 8.18 -14.87
C THR A 92 -24.86 8.09 -16.32
N THR A 93 -24.01 7.58 -17.21
CA THR A 93 -24.34 7.37 -18.63
C THR A 93 -25.55 6.43 -18.80
N LEU A 94 -25.57 5.31 -18.06
CA LEU A 94 -26.69 4.37 -18.09
C LEU A 94 -27.99 5.00 -17.57
N ASN A 95 -27.90 5.82 -16.52
CA ASN A 95 -29.07 6.52 -15.99
C ASN A 95 -29.64 7.53 -16.99
N GLU A 96 -28.77 8.26 -17.70
CA GLU A 96 -29.18 9.15 -18.79
C GLU A 96 -29.85 8.38 -19.93
N GLU A 97 -29.31 7.23 -20.34
CA GLU A 97 -29.93 6.38 -21.36
C GLU A 97 -31.31 5.88 -20.93
N LEU A 98 -31.47 5.42 -19.68
CA LEU A 98 -32.74 4.98 -19.13
C LEU A 98 -33.77 6.12 -19.08
N SER A 99 -33.33 7.31 -18.66
CA SER A 99 -34.18 8.51 -18.65
C SER A 99 -34.67 8.85 -20.06
N ASN A 100 -33.78 8.82 -21.06
CA ASN A 100 -34.13 9.07 -22.46
C ASN A 100 -35.13 8.04 -22.98
N ARG A 101 -34.92 6.74 -22.71
CA ARG A 101 -35.87 5.67 -23.09
C ARG A 101 -37.24 5.85 -22.45
N ASN A 102 -37.27 6.29 -21.19
CA ASN A 102 -38.53 6.58 -20.52
C ASN A 102 -39.26 7.77 -21.18
N LEU A 103 -38.52 8.83 -21.53
CA LEU A 103 -39.07 9.96 -22.26
C LEU A 103 -39.65 9.55 -23.62
N GLU A 104 -38.91 8.75 -24.39
CA GLU A 104 -39.37 8.20 -25.67
C GLU A 104 -40.65 7.36 -25.50
N MET A 105 -40.69 6.49 -24.47
CA MET A 105 -41.87 5.68 -24.18
C MET A 105 -43.09 6.55 -23.82
N MET A 106 -42.88 7.60 -23.02
CA MET A 106 -43.94 8.56 -22.69
C MET A 106 -44.44 9.32 -23.92
N GLN A 107 -43.53 9.74 -24.81
CA GLN A 107 -43.90 10.39 -26.08
C GLN A 107 -44.76 9.47 -26.95
N LEU A 108 -44.31 8.23 -27.22
CA LEU A 108 -45.07 7.24 -27.99
C LEU A 108 -46.43 6.93 -27.37
N THR A 109 -46.49 6.85 -26.04
CA THR A 109 -47.76 6.63 -25.32
C THR A 109 -48.72 7.81 -25.51
N ASN A 110 -48.22 9.04 -25.41
CA ASN A 110 -49.02 10.24 -25.61
C ASN A 110 -49.49 10.35 -27.07
N GLU A 111 -48.62 10.07 -28.04
CA GLU A 111 -48.99 10.04 -29.46
C GLU A 111 -50.08 9.01 -29.73
N LEU A 112 -49.95 7.80 -29.20
CA LEU A 112 -50.98 6.77 -29.34
C LEU A 112 -52.31 7.20 -28.70
N ASN A 113 -52.28 7.80 -27.52
CA ASN A 113 -53.50 8.31 -26.87
C ASN A 113 -54.15 9.42 -27.69
N ASN A 114 -53.37 10.34 -28.25
CA ASN A 114 -53.85 11.41 -29.12
C ASN A 114 -54.48 10.85 -30.40
N LEU A 115 -53.84 9.85 -31.03
CA LEU A 115 -54.39 9.16 -32.20
C LEU A 115 -55.71 8.45 -31.86
N LEU A 116 -55.77 7.68 -30.78
CA LEU A 116 -56.98 7.00 -30.33
C LEU A 116 -58.12 7.98 -30.01
N ALA A 117 -57.79 9.16 -29.48
CA ALA A 117 -58.76 10.22 -29.23
C ALA A 117 -59.30 10.86 -30.54
N SER A 118 -58.49 10.91 -31.59
CA SER A 118 -58.86 11.48 -32.89
C SER A 118 -59.71 10.55 -33.78
N ILE A 119 -59.67 9.24 -33.52
CA ILE A 119 -60.38 8.24 -34.32
C ILE A 119 -61.85 8.16 -33.90
N GLN A 120 -62.75 8.44 -34.86
CA GLN A 120 -64.20 8.40 -34.65
C GLN A 120 -64.80 6.99 -34.80
N MET A 121 -63.99 6.00 -35.20
CA MET A 121 -64.41 4.60 -35.28
C MET A 121 -64.36 3.94 -33.89
N PRO A 122 -65.40 3.18 -33.49
CA PRO A 122 -65.40 2.38 -32.27
C PRO A 122 -64.34 1.25 -32.35
N ILE A 123 -63.26 1.36 -31.60
CA ILE A 123 -62.21 0.32 -31.50
C ILE A 123 -61.99 -0.01 -30.03
N VAL A 124 -61.88 -1.31 -29.73
CA VAL A 124 -61.58 -1.84 -28.41
C VAL A 124 -60.41 -2.80 -28.53
N MET A 125 -59.38 -2.59 -27.73
CA MET A 125 -58.23 -3.50 -27.62
C MET A 125 -58.31 -4.27 -26.32
N VAL A 126 -58.24 -5.59 -26.42
CA VAL A 126 -58.25 -6.51 -25.29
C VAL A 126 -56.94 -7.29 -25.20
N ASP A 127 -56.62 -7.82 -24.02
CA ASP A 127 -55.49 -8.72 -23.83
C ASP A 127 -55.87 -10.20 -24.03
N ASN A 128 -54.89 -11.09 -23.81
CA ASN A 128 -55.10 -12.54 -23.90
C ASN A 128 -56.11 -13.08 -22.88
N ALA A 129 -56.39 -12.33 -21.81
CA ALA A 129 -57.41 -12.66 -20.81
C ALA A 129 -58.79 -12.04 -21.15
N LEU A 130 -58.94 -11.46 -22.35
CA LEU A 130 -60.13 -10.75 -22.82
C LEU A 130 -60.51 -9.54 -21.95
N THR A 131 -59.55 -8.97 -21.22
CA THR A 131 -59.75 -7.73 -20.46
C THR A 131 -59.44 -6.53 -21.36
N VAL A 132 -60.28 -5.48 -21.27
CA VAL A 132 -60.09 -4.27 -22.07
C VAL A 132 -58.87 -3.50 -21.57
N ARG A 133 -57.90 -3.28 -22.45
CA ARG A 133 -56.69 -2.49 -22.15
C ARG A 133 -56.80 -1.04 -22.60
N ARG A 134 -57.42 -0.79 -23.75
CA ARG A 134 -57.64 0.55 -24.33
C ARG A 134 -58.89 0.54 -25.19
N ALA A 135 -59.57 1.68 -25.28
CA ALA A 135 -60.73 1.87 -26.15
C ALA A 135 -60.74 3.30 -26.71
N THR A 136 -61.29 3.49 -27.91
CA THR A 136 -61.50 4.84 -28.47
C THR A 136 -62.72 5.51 -27.81
N PRO A 137 -62.79 6.85 -27.74
CA PRO A 137 -63.95 7.56 -27.19
C PRO A 137 -65.27 7.16 -27.86
N ALA A 138 -65.24 6.90 -29.18
CA ALA A 138 -66.40 6.44 -29.94
C ALA A 138 -66.93 5.07 -29.46
N ALA A 139 -66.04 4.14 -29.06
CA ALA A 139 -66.44 2.86 -28.49
C ALA A 139 -67.04 3.00 -27.09
N CYS A 140 -66.50 3.90 -26.26
CA CYS A 140 -67.02 4.20 -24.93
C CYS A 140 -68.44 4.80 -24.99
N GLY A 141 -68.75 5.61 -26.01
CA GLY A 141 -70.09 6.17 -26.22
C GLY A 141 -71.16 5.11 -26.52
N ILE A 142 -70.80 4.03 -27.22
CA ILE A 142 -71.72 2.94 -27.59
C ILE A 142 -71.89 1.92 -26.46
N THR A 143 -70.84 1.71 -25.65
CA THR A 143 -70.82 0.69 -24.58
C THR A 143 -71.52 1.10 -23.28
N LEU A 144 -72.08 2.32 -23.22
CA LEU A 144 -72.96 2.78 -22.12
C LEU A 144 -74.21 1.89 -21.90
N MET A 145 -74.45 0.89 -22.74
CA MET A 145 -75.53 -0.09 -22.61
C MET A 145 -75.20 -1.32 -21.73
N PHE A 146 -73.92 -1.57 -21.39
CA PHE A 146 -73.53 -2.71 -20.52
C PHE A 146 -72.71 -2.27 -19.29
N PRO A 147 -73.16 -2.57 -18.05
CA PRO A 147 -72.59 -2.01 -16.81
C PRO A 147 -71.15 -2.46 -16.50
N ILE A 148 -70.72 -3.60 -17.04
CA ILE A 148 -69.38 -4.18 -16.84
C ILE A 148 -68.27 -3.36 -17.54
N TRP A 149 -68.64 -2.60 -18.58
CA TRP A 149 -67.70 -1.85 -19.42
C TRP A 149 -67.48 -0.40 -18.98
N LYS A 150 -68.35 0.11 -18.09
CA LYS A 150 -68.31 1.50 -17.61
C LYS A 150 -67.06 1.82 -16.79
N ILE A 151 -66.42 0.81 -16.21
CA ILE A 151 -65.24 0.93 -15.34
C ILE A 151 -63.95 1.08 -16.17
N SER A 152 -63.90 0.52 -17.38
CA SER A 152 -62.68 0.51 -18.20
C SER A 152 -62.49 1.76 -19.07
N CYS A 153 -63.53 2.57 -19.27
CA CYS A 153 -63.49 3.80 -20.06
C CYS A 153 -63.26 5.08 -19.21
N ALA A 154 -63.21 4.98 -17.88
CA ALA A 154 -63.13 6.11 -16.95
C ALA A 154 -61.74 6.28 -16.29
N LYS A 155 -60.74 5.55 -16.77
CA LYS A 155 -59.37 5.50 -16.25
C LYS A 155 -58.40 5.74 -17.39
#